data_AF-A0AAV6FLA4-F1
#
_entry.id   AF-A0AAV6FLA4-F1
#
_cell.length_a   1.000
_cell.length_b   1.000
_cell.length_c   1.000
_cell.angle_alpha   90.00
_cell.angle_beta   90.00
_cell.angle_gamma   90.00
#
_symmetry.space_group_name_H-M   'P 1'
#
loop_
_entity.id
_entity.type
_entity.pdbx_description
1 polymer ?
#
loop_
_entity_poly.entity_id
_entity_poly.type
_entity_poly.pdbx_seq_one_letter_code
_entity_poly.pdbx_strand_id
1 'polypeptide(L)'
;MVRKSNEVGGSSYMEKEGLIRSLDLLHRSGVKLDCVITDRHPQIQKFLRERKITHYYDVWHVAKGLSKKLEQIGKDKDCGLVKKWHKSIANHLYWCATSSISGTEKVAKWKSVLNHMQGVHNHSDPAFPKCVHPPKDRSKWLQPGSSALNRLDKVLTNKRFLTDVEKLSHHFQTSTVESFHSVI
;
A
#
# COMPACT_ATOMS: atom_id res chain seq x y z
N MET A 1 -23.42 -8.98 -31.72
CA MET A 1 -24.29 -9.12 -30.52
C MET A 1 -23.44 -9.69 -29.39
N VAL A 2 -22.98 -8.87 -28.44
CA VAL A 2 -22.22 -9.36 -27.27
C VAL A 2 -23.22 -9.96 -26.28
N ARG A 3 -23.25 -11.28 -26.15
CA ARG A 3 -24.00 -11.96 -25.08
C ARG A 3 -23.27 -11.67 -23.76
N LYS A 4 -23.85 -10.83 -22.90
CA LYS A 4 -23.50 -10.82 -21.47
C LYS A 4 -23.97 -12.15 -20.88
N SER A 5 -23.03 -13.06 -20.61
CA SER A 5 -23.31 -14.28 -19.85
C SER A 5 -23.27 -13.91 -18.37
N ASN A 6 -24.43 -13.80 -17.72
CA ASN A 6 -24.52 -13.59 -16.28
C ASN A 6 -24.36 -14.94 -15.55
N GLU A 7 -23.19 -15.58 -15.67
CA GLU A 7 -22.92 -16.84 -14.97
C GLU A 7 -22.91 -16.67 -13.45
N VAL A 8 -22.70 -15.44 -12.96
CA VAL A 8 -22.72 -15.09 -11.53
C VAL A 8 -23.36 -13.73 -11.25
N GLY A 9 -23.85 -13.56 -10.02
CA GLY A 9 -24.71 -12.46 -9.57
C GLY A 9 -24.05 -11.09 -9.36
N GLY A 10 -22.99 -10.73 -10.10
CA GLY A 10 -22.42 -9.38 -10.10
C GLY A 10 -20.88 -9.30 -10.15
N SER A 11 -20.35 -8.08 -10.26
CA SER A 11 -18.90 -7.81 -10.50
C SER A 11 -17.97 -8.48 -9.48
N SER A 12 -18.27 -8.37 -8.19
CA SER A 12 -17.46 -8.99 -7.13
C SER A 12 -17.42 -10.52 -7.21
N TYR A 13 -18.51 -11.14 -7.67
CA TYR A 13 -18.55 -12.58 -7.89
C TYR A 13 -17.78 -12.95 -9.15
N MET A 14 -17.87 -12.15 -10.22
CA MET A 14 -17.10 -12.35 -11.44
C MET A 14 -15.59 -12.27 -11.19
N GLU A 15 -15.13 -11.31 -10.40
CA GLU A 15 -13.72 -11.17 -10.04
C GLU A 15 -13.21 -12.40 -9.28
N LYS A 16 -13.99 -12.86 -8.29
CA LYS A 16 -13.64 -14.06 -7.51
C LYS A 16 -13.62 -15.31 -8.39
N GLU A 17 -14.66 -15.54 -9.19
CA GLU A 17 -14.71 -16.71 -10.08
C GLU A 17 -13.61 -16.67 -11.15
N GLY A 18 -13.33 -15.48 -11.70
CA GLY A 18 -12.23 -15.29 -12.64
C GLY A 18 -10.88 -15.66 -12.01
N LEU A 19 -10.64 -15.24 -10.76
CA LEU A 19 -9.44 -15.62 -10.02
C LEU A 19 -9.39 -17.14 -9.78
N ILE A 20 -10.48 -17.76 -9.35
CA ILE A 20 -10.56 -19.22 -9.11
C ILE A 20 -10.19 -19.99 -10.38
N ARG A 21 -10.87 -19.68 -11.49
CA ARG A 21 -10.65 -20.34 -12.78
C ARG A 21 -9.21 -20.16 -13.27
N SER A 22 -8.63 -18.97 -13.07
CA SER A 22 -7.23 -18.69 -13.45
C SER A 22 -6.24 -19.50 -12.62
N LEU A 23 -6.46 -19.60 -11.30
CA LEU A 23 -5.60 -20.40 -10.41
C LEU A 23 -5.69 -21.89 -10.73
N ASP A 24 -6.89 -22.41 -11.03
CA ASP A 24 -7.09 -23.80 -11.43
C ASP A 24 -6.38 -24.10 -12.77
N LEU A 25 -6.43 -23.18 -13.73
CA LEU A 25 -5.72 -23.32 -15.00
C LEU A 25 -4.20 -23.36 -14.81
N LEU A 26 -3.65 -22.45 -13.99
CA LEU A 26 -2.21 -22.42 -13.67
C LEU A 26 -1.78 -23.72 -13.01
N HIS A 27 -2.57 -24.22 -12.06
CA HIS A 27 -2.30 -25.49 -11.39
C HIS A 27 -2.31 -26.68 -12.36
N ARG A 28 -3.32 -26.79 -13.23
CA ARG A 28 -3.41 -27.85 -14.25
C ARG A 28 -2.26 -27.80 -15.26
N SER A 29 -1.74 -26.60 -15.51
CA SER A 29 -0.57 -26.39 -16.39
C SER A 29 0.76 -26.67 -15.70
N GLY A 30 0.76 -27.13 -14.44
CA GLY A 30 1.98 -27.43 -13.68
C GLY A 30 2.74 -26.20 -13.17
N VAL A 31 2.13 -25.00 -13.20
CA VAL A 31 2.76 -23.78 -12.70
C VAL A 31 2.77 -23.78 -11.18
N LYS A 32 3.96 -23.65 -10.60
CA LYS A 32 4.12 -23.49 -9.15
C LYS A 32 3.82 -22.05 -8.74
N LEU A 33 2.67 -21.85 -8.08
CA LEU A 33 2.28 -20.56 -7.54
C LEU A 33 3.06 -20.24 -6.27
N ASP A 34 3.75 -19.09 -6.25
CA ASP A 34 4.47 -18.60 -5.07
C ASP A 34 3.59 -17.68 -4.23
N CYS A 35 3.06 -16.62 -4.83
CA CYS A 35 2.12 -15.71 -4.21
C CYS A 35 1.13 -15.13 -5.22
N VAL A 36 0.08 -14.50 -4.68
CA VAL A 36 -0.89 -13.71 -5.45
C VAL A 36 -0.83 -12.27 -4.96
N ILE A 37 -0.88 -11.31 -5.87
CA ILE A 37 -0.98 -9.88 -5.58
C ILE A 37 -2.34 -9.41 -6.08
N THR A 38 -3.21 -8.94 -5.18
CA THR A 38 -4.49 -8.36 -5.58
C THR A 38 -4.81 -7.08 -4.83
N ASP A 39 -5.92 -6.48 -5.23
CA ASP A 39 -6.61 -5.46 -4.47
C ASP A 39 -7.14 -5.94 -3.11
N ARG A 40 -7.66 -5.00 -2.30
CA ARG A 40 -8.19 -5.27 -0.96
C ARG A 40 -9.64 -5.81 -0.96
N HIS A 41 -9.98 -6.70 -1.90
CA HIS A 41 -11.34 -7.24 -2.03
C HIS A 41 -11.62 -8.34 -0.96
N PRO A 42 -12.60 -8.16 -0.04
CA PRO A 42 -12.77 -9.06 1.11
C PRO A 42 -13.03 -10.53 0.75
N GLN A 43 -13.78 -10.80 -0.33
CA GLN A 43 -14.09 -12.17 -0.74
C GLN A 43 -12.85 -12.90 -1.31
N ILE A 44 -12.01 -12.18 -2.06
CA ILE A 44 -10.75 -12.72 -2.60
C ILE A 44 -9.79 -13.00 -1.44
N GLN A 45 -9.66 -12.06 -0.51
CA GLN A 45 -8.85 -12.25 0.68
C GLN A 45 -9.29 -13.47 1.50
N LYS A 46 -10.60 -13.68 1.67
CA LYS A 46 -11.14 -14.85 2.36
C LYS A 46 -10.77 -16.14 1.62
N PHE A 47 -11.02 -16.19 0.32
CA PHE A 47 -10.72 -17.34 -0.52
C PHE A 47 -9.23 -17.72 -0.50
N LEU A 48 -8.32 -16.76 -0.70
CA LEU A 48 -6.87 -17.01 -0.69
C LEU A 48 -6.39 -17.49 0.68
N ARG A 49 -6.93 -16.96 1.78
CA ARG A 49 -6.62 -17.43 3.14
C ARG A 49 -7.05 -18.88 3.36
N GLU A 50 -8.27 -19.24 2.97
CA GLU A 50 -8.80 -20.61 3.10
C GLU A 50 -7.99 -21.62 2.30
N ARG A 51 -7.47 -21.20 1.13
CA ARG A 51 -6.58 -22.00 0.28
C ARG A 51 -5.11 -21.98 0.73
N LYS A 52 -4.76 -21.26 1.80
CA LYS A 52 -3.39 -21.08 2.30
C LYS A 52 -2.43 -20.55 1.23
N ILE A 53 -2.92 -19.70 0.33
CA ILE A 53 -2.11 -19.04 -0.70
C ILE A 53 -1.54 -17.75 -0.12
N THR A 54 -0.21 -17.56 -0.27
CA THR A 54 0.46 -16.31 0.11
C THR A 54 -0.14 -15.15 -0.68
N HIS A 55 -0.61 -14.11 0.02
CA HIS A 55 -1.30 -12.98 -0.59
C HIS A 55 -0.69 -11.65 -0.14
N TYR A 56 -0.35 -10.82 -1.11
CA TYR A 56 0.11 -9.45 -0.93
C TYR A 56 -0.85 -8.43 -1.59
N TYR A 57 -0.80 -7.20 -1.10
CA TYR A 57 -1.52 -6.09 -1.71
C TYR A 57 -0.67 -5.34 -2.73
N ASP A 58 -1.36 -4.93 -3.78
CA ASP A 58 -0.84 -3.99 -4.75
C ASP A 58 -0.53 -2.64 -4.08
N VAL A 59 0.75 -2.24 -4.16
CA VAL A 59 1.24 -1.01 -3.55
C VAL A 59 0.63 0.23 -4.21
N TRP A 60 0.37 0.19 -5.51
CA TRP A 60 -0.21 1.32 -6.24
C TRP A 60 -1.63 1.62 -5.76
N HIS A 61 -2.47 0.60 -5.60
CA HIS A 61 -3.83 0.77 -5.09
C HIS A 61 -3.85 1.35 -3.67
N VAL A 62 -2.95 0.90 -2.80
CA VAL A 62 -2.81 1.45 -1.44
C VAL A 62 -2.29 2.89 -1.48
N ALA A 63 -1.26 3.17 -2.28
CA ALA A 63 -0.70 4.51 -2.46
C ALA A 63 -1.74 5.49 -3.02
N LYS A 64 -2.51 5.10 -4.03
CA LYS A 64 -3.61 5.89 -4.62
C LYS A 64 -4.68 6.23 -3.58
N GLY A 65 -5.08 5.26 -2.77
CA GLY A 65 -6.03 5.48 -1.67
C GLY A 65 -5.49 6.42 -0.60
N LEU A 66 -4.20 6.31 -0.29
CA LEU A 66 -3.51 7.22 0.63
C LEU A 66 -3.42 8.65 0.06
N SER A 67 -3.04 8.80 -1.21
CA SER A 67 -2.90 10.10 -1.87
C SER A 67 -4.17 10.93 -1.79
N LYS A 68 -5.33 10.32 -2.03
CA LYS A 68 -6.64 10.98 -1.88
C LYS A 68 -6.86 11.53 -0.47
N LYS A 69 -6.43 10.81 0.57
CA LYS A 69 -6.53 11.28 1.96
C LYS A 69 -5.56 12.43 2.24
N LEU A 70 -4.34 12.36 1.71
CA LEU A 70 -3.32 13.41 1.86
C LEU A 70 -3.75 14.70 1.15
N GLU A 71 -4.34 14.60 -0.03
CA GLU A 71 -4.96 15.72 -0.75
C GLU A 71 -6.06 16.38 0.07
N GLN A 72 -6.93 15.59 0.71
CA GLN A 72 -7.99 16.11 1.56
C GLN A 72 -7.42 16.85 2.78
N ILE A 73 -6.42 16.29 3.47
CA ILE A 73 -5.76 16.98 4.59
C ILE A 73 -5.10 18.28 4.11
N GLY A 74 -4.44 18.25 2.95
CA GLY A 74 -3.76 19.43 2.40
C GLY A 74 -4.69 20.58 1.99
N LYS A 75 -6.01 20.37 1.97
CA LYS A 75 -7.02 21.43 1.77
C LYS A 75 -7.41 22.14 3.06
N ASP A 76 -7.16 21.53 4.22
CA ASP A 76 -7.51 22.12 5.51
C ASP A 76 -6.63 23.35 5.82
N LYS A 77 -7.20 24.31 6.55
CA LYS A 77 -6.46 25.45 7.10
C LYS A 77 -5.28 24.92 7.93
N ASP A 78 -4.14 25.58 7.82
CA ASP A 78 -2.89 25.25 8.53
C ASP A 78 -2.25 23.90 8.16
N CYS A 79 -2.77 23.19 7.14
CA CYS A 79 -2.24 21.90 6.66
C CYS A 79 -1.54 21.98 5.29
N GLY A 80 -1.25 23.18 4.78
CA GLY A 80 -0.64 23.37 3.46
C GLY A 80 0.71 22.68 3.27
N LEU A 81 1.49 22.51 4.35
CA LEU A 81 2.77 21.79 4.31
C LEU A 81 2.61 20.31 3.94
N VAL A 82 1.44 19.69 4.18
CA VAL A 82 1.17 18.30 3.81
C VAL A 82 1.30 18.09 2.30
N LYS A 83 0.90 19.06 1.49
CA LYS A 83 1.08 19.02 0.03
C LYS A 83 2.55 18.89 -0.37
N LYS A 84 3.46 19.56 0.35
CA LYS A 84 4.91 19.48 0.10
C LYS A 84 5.49 18.10 0.44
N TRP A 85 4.85 17.37 1.36
CA TRP A 85 5.25 16.01 1.75
C TRP A 85 4.58 14.91 0.95
N HIS A 86 3.51 15.21 0.22
CA HIS A 86 2.67 14.23 -0.47
C HIS A 86 3.48 13.18 -1.25
N LYS A 87 4.36 13.64 -2.17
CA LYS A 87 5.23 12.77 -2.95
C LYS A 87 6.19 11.96 -2.08
N SER A 88 6.75 12.57 -1.03
CA SER A 88 7.68 11.88 -0.13
C SER A 88 6.98 10.79 0.67
N ILE A 89 5.75 11.00 1.12
CA ILE A 89 4.96 10.00 1.86
C ILE A 89 4.63 8.82 0.94
N ALA A 90 4.16 9.09 -0.28
CA ALA A 90 3.87 8.04 -1.26
C ALA A 90 5.13 7.23 -1.62
N ASN A 91 6.24 7.90 -1.90
CA ASN A 91 7.52 7.24 -2.18
C ASN A 91 8.02 6.42 -0.99
N HIS A 92 7.81 6.91 0.24
CA HIS A 92 8.17 6.18 1.45
C HIS A 92 7.37 4.88 1.58
N LEU A 93 6.09 4.87 1.21
CA LEU A 93 5.25 3.66 1.19
C LEU A 93 5.82 2.61 0.23
N TYR A 94 6.17 3.02 -0.99
CA TYR A 94 6.81 2.14 -1.98
C TYR A 94 8.15 1.61 -1.48
N TRP A 95 8.98 2.48 -0.90
CA TRP A 95 10.26 2.10 -0.34
C TRP A 95 10.11 1.12 0.84
N CYS A 96 9.12 1.31 1.71
CA CYS A 96 8.81 0.35 2.76
C CYS A 96 8.53 -1.03 2.16
N ALA A 97 7.70 -1.09 1.12
CA ALA A 97 7.33 -2.33 0.46
C ALA A 97 8.52 -3.04 -0.20
N THR A 98 9.32 -2.31 -0.99
CA THR A 98 10.38 -2.91 -1.82
C THR A 98 11.70 -3.13 -1.09
N SER A 99 11.96 -2.41 0.01
CA SER A 99 13.20 -2.55 0.78
C SER A 99 13.07 -3.50 1.97
N SER A 100 11.92 -4.16 2.16
CA SER A 100 11.64 -4.96 3.36
C SER A 100 11.12 -6.35 3.00
N ILE A 101 11.63 -7.36 3.69
CA ILE A 101 11.22 -8.75 3.48
C ILE A 101 9.98 -9.03 4.35
N SER A 102 10.06 -8.69 5.64
CA SER A 102 8.99 -8.97 6.60
C SER A 102 7.91 -7.89 6.63
N GLY A 103 6.70 -8.25 7.07
CA GLY A 103 5.63 -7.28 7.29
C GLY A 103 5.91 -6.35 8.48
N THR A 104 6.59 -6.84 9.51
CA THR A 104 7.00 -6.07 10.69
C THR A 104 7.97 -4.96 10.31
N GLU A 105 8.98 -5.26 9.48
CA GLU A 105 9.92 -4.26 8.96
C GLU A 105 9.21 -3.20 8.09
N LYS A 106 8.26 -3.61 7.24
CA LYS A 106 7.43 -2.67 6.45
C LYS A 106 6.70 -1.68 7.35
N VAL A 107 6.08 -2.17 8.43
CA VAL A 107 5.33 -1.35 9.39
C VAL A 107 6.28 -0.45 10.18
N ALA A 108 7.44 -0.94 10.62
CA ALA A 108 8.43 -0.16 11.37
C ALA A 108 8.96 1.01 10.53
N LYS A 109 9.41 0.74 9.29
CA LYS A 109 9.82 1.78 8.33
C LYS A 109 8.69 2.75 8.05
N TRP A 110 7.46 2.26 7.87
CA TRP A 110 6.33 3.13 7.58
C TRP A 110 6.04 4.10 8.72
N LYS A 111 5.94 3.63 9.97
CA LYS A 111 5.73 4.48 11.14
C LYS A 111 6.81 5.55 11.30
N SER A 112 8.03 5.21 10.88
CA SER A 112 9.19 6.12 10.89
C SER A 112 8.96 7.39 10.03
N VAL A 113 8.02 7.38 9.07
CA VAL A 113 7.73 8.56 8.23
C VAL A 113 7.28 9.78 9.05
N LEU A 114 6.53 9.59 10.13
CA LEU A 114 6.08 10.68 10.99
C LEU A 114 7.24 11.32 11.76
N ASN A 115 8.19 10.50 12.20
CA ASN A 115 9.42 10.97 12.83
C ASN A 115 10.28 11.73 11.81
N HIS A 116 10.43 11.17 10.61
CA HIS A 116 11.17 11.80 9.51
C HIS A 116 10.62 13.17 9.13
N MET A 117 9.28 13.32 9.12
CA MET A 117 8.62 14.60 8.83
C MET A 117 8.86 15.68 9.89
N GLN A 118 9.36 15.30 11.07
CA GLN A 118 9.74 16.18 12.18
C GLN A 118 11.27 16.30 12.32
N GLY A 119 12.04 15.71 11.41
CA GLY A 119 13.51 15.68 11.50
C GLY A 119 14.08 14.68 12.51
N VAL A 120 13.25 13.77 13.05
CA VAL A 120 13.66 12.72 13.96
C VAL A 120 14.08 11.49 13.15
N HIS A 121 15.36 11.15 13.20
CA HIS A 121 15.96 10.09 12.38
C HIS A 121 16.40 8.84 13.15
N ASN A 122 16.35 8.88 14.49
CA ASN A 122 16.54 7.71 15.34
C ASN A 122 15.17 7.29 15.89
N HIS A 123 14.92 5.99 15.98
CA HIS A 123 13.62 5.41 16.28
C HIS A 123 13.76 4.35 17.38
N SER A 124 12.73 4.23 18.21
CA SER A 124 12.68 3.22 19.27
C SER A 124 12.37 1.81 18.75
N ASP A 125 11.84 1.68 17.53
CA ASP A 125 11.50 0.40 16.93
C ASP A 125 12.77 -0.34 16.47
N PRO A 126 13.14 -1.49 17.07
CA PRO A 126 14.37 -2.19 16.74
C PRO A 126 14.34 -2.79 15.33
N ALA A 127 13.17 -2.97 14.71
CA ALA A 127 13.08 -3.43 13.33
C ALA A 127 13.49 -2.34 12.32
N PHE A 128 13.50 -1.06 12.74
CA PHE A 128 14.03 0.04 11.95
C PHE A 128 14.54 1.17 12.85
N PRO A 129 15.72 1.04 13.47
CA PRO A 129 16.18 1.93 14.54
C PRO A 129 16.68 3.30 14.04
N LYS A 130 17.02 3.42 12.75
CA LYS A 130 17.57 4.66 12.18
C LYS A 130 17.27 4.80 10.69
N CYS A 131 17.02 6.03 10.24
CA CYS A 131 16.90 6.39 8.83
C CYS A 131 18.20 6.10 8.05
N VAL A 132 18.06 5.62 6.80
CA VAL A 132 19.17 5.18 5.93
C VAL A 132 19.49 6.18 4.81
N HIS A 133 19.49 7.49 5.11
CA HIS A 133 19.80 8.53 4.14
C HIS A 133 20.57 9.69 4.79
N PRO A 134 21.29 10.51 3.98
CA PRO A 134 21.96 11.71 4.46
C PRO A 134 20.98 12.78 4.99
N PRO A 135 21.45 13.77 5.76
CA PRO A 135 20.60 14.85 6.26
C PRO A 135 19.80 15.53 5.15
N LYS A 136 18.51 15.79 5.41
CA LYS A 136 17.62 16.48 4.47
C LYS A 136 17.36 17.92 4.90
N ASP A 137 16.89 18.70 3.93
CA ASP A 137 16.44 20.08 4.13
C ASP A 137 15.37 20.19 5.23
N ARG A 138 15.62 21.09 6.18
CA ARG A 138 14.77 21.36 7.35
C ARG A 138 13.55 22.21 7.03
N SER A 139 13.54 22.91 5.88
CA SER A 139 12.50 23.87 5.49
C SER A 139 11.10 23.28 5.37
N LYS A 140 10.99 21.95 5.30
CA LYS A 140 9.73 21.22 5.14
C LYS A 140 9.22 20.61 6.44
N TRP A 141 9.98 20.62 7.53
CA TRP A 141 9.63 19.87 8.73
C TRP A 141 8.33 20.39 9.37
N LEU A 142 7.51 19.45 9.81
CA LEU A 142 6.32 19.75 10.60
C LEU A 142 6.72 19.98 12.05
N GLN A 143 6.07 20.97 12.67
CA GLN A 143 6.23 21.20 14.10
C GLN A 143 5.53 20.10 14.90
N PRO A 144 6.15 19.60 15.98
CA PRO A 144 5.49 18.70 16.93
C PRO A 144 4.16 19.28 17.42
N GLY A 145 3.13 18.45 17.52
CA GLY A 145 1.80 18.87 17.97
C GLY A 145 0.99 19.73 16.98
N SER A 146 1.55 20.06 15.81
CA SER A 146 0.82 20.82 14.79
C SER A 146 -0.43 20.08 14.29
N SER A 147 -1.46 20.85 13.90
CA SER A 147 -2.70 20.31 13.32
C SER A 147 -2.43 19.36 12.14
N ALA A 148 -1.50 19.75 11.26
CA ALA A 148 -1.06 18.95 10.13
C ALA A 148 -0.49 17.58 10.54
N LEU A 149 0.39 17.56 11.54
CA LEU A 149 1.02 16.32 12.03
C LEU A 149 -0.02 15.41 12.70
N ASN A 150 -0.90 15.96 13.55
CA ASN A 150 -1.94 15.19 14.23
C ASN A 150 -2.94 14.56 13.24
N ARG A 151 -3.29 15.28 12.16
CA ARG A 151 -4.15 14.74 11.09
C ARG A 151 -3.46 13.64 10.29
N LEU A 152 -2.18 13.84 9.98
CA LEU A 152 -1.37 12.82 9.31
C LEU A 152 -1.27 11.57 10.17
N ASP A 153 -0.91 11.69 11.44
CA ASP A 153 -0.79 10.56 12.36
C ASP A 153 -2.05 9.69 12.33
N LYS A 154 -3.23 10.29 12.53
CA LYS A 154 -4.53 9.57 12.46
C LYS A 154 -4.74 8.76 11.18
N VAL A 155 -4.23 9.22 10.05
CA VAL A 155 -4.33 8.50 8.76
C VAL A 155 -3.23 7.47 8.59
N LEU A 156 -1.98 7.82 8.88
CA LEU A 156 -0.80 7.00 8.61
C LEU A 156 -0.65 5.87 9.64
N THR A 157 -1.09 6.05 10.89
CA THR A 157 -1.00 5.03 11.96
C THR A 157 -2.32 4.32 12.23
N ASN A 158 -3.35 4.57 11.42
CA ASN A 158 -4.61 3.85 11.50
C ASN A 158 -4.38 2.32 11.45
N LYS A 159 -4.95 1.57 12.41
CA LYS A 159 -4.76 0.12 12.53
C LYS A 159 -4.98 -0.64 11.22
N ARG A 160 -6.06 -0.33 10.49
CA ARG A 160 -6.37 -0.99 9.22
C ARG A 160 -5.33 -0.65 8.16
N PHE A 161 -4.89 0.60 8.10
CA PHE A 161 -3.83 1.01 7.19
C PHE A 161 -2.51 0.30 7.49
N LEU A 162 -2.14 0.15 8.77
CA LEU A 162 -0.94 -0.59 9.16
C LEU A 162 -1.01 -2.07 8.79
N THR A 163 -2.18 -2.72 8.92
CA THR A 163 -2.40 -4.09 8.41
C THR A 163 -2.26 -4.17 6.89
N ASP A 164 -2.65 -3.12 6.16
CA ASP A 164 -2.43 -3.06 4.71
C ASP A 164 -0.94 -2.88 4.38
N VAL A 165 -0.21 -2.04 5.13
CA VAL A 165 1.25 -1.83 4.99
C VAL A 165 2.02 -3.13 5.18
N GLU A 166 1.65 -3.91 6.19
CA GLU A 166 2.26 -5.21 6.50
C GLU A 166 2.20 -6.18 5.32
N LYS A 167 1.13 -6.08 4.51
CA LYS A 167 0.84 -6.95 3.37
C LYS A 167 1.27 -6.38 2.03
N LEU A 168 1.93 -5.22 1.97
CA LEU A 168 2.37 -4.68 0.69
C LEU A 168 3.32 -5.65 -0.02
N SER A 169 3.10 -5.82 -1.32
CA SER A 169 3.98 -6.65 -2.14
C SER A 169 5.40 -6.09 -2.13
N HIS A 170 6.35 -6.97 -1.85
CA HIS A 170 7.78 -6.69 -2.01
C HIS A 170 8.26 -7.01 -3.43
N HIS A 171 7.46 -7.74 -4.21
CA HIS A 171 7.68 -8.02 -5.62
C HIS A 171 7.09 -6.91 -6.51
N PHE A 172 7.69 -6.75 -7.70
CA PHE A 172 7.39 -5.81 -8.78
C PHE A 172 5.98 -5.18 -8.77
N GLN A 173 5.95 -3.86 -8.96
CA GLN A 173 4.74 -3.05 -9.00
C GLN A 173 4.00 -3.32 -10.32
N THR A 174 2.78 -3.84 -10.21
CA THR A 174 1.78 -4.07 -11.28
C THR A 174 1.48 -2.83 -12.13
N SER A 175 1.86 -1.63 -11.68
CA SER A 175 1.69 -0.37 -12.42
C SER A 175 2.25 -0.44 -13.84
N THR A 176 3.31 -1.22 -14.07
CA THR A 176 3.89 -1.39 -15.42
C THR A 176 2.97 -2.21 -16.34
N VAL A 177 2.29 -3.23 -15.79
CA VAL A 177 1.32 -4.07 -16.52
C VAL A 177 0.01 -3.32 -16.76
N GLU A 178 -0.46 -2.55 -15.79
CA GLU A 178 -1.67 -1.72 -15.93
C GLU A 178 -1.46 -0.57 -16.92
N SER A 179 -0.28 0.07 -16.90
CA SER A 179 0.06 1.11 -17.87
C SER A 179 0.11 0.55 -19.28
N PHE A 180 0.67 -0.65 -19.49
CA PHE A 180 0.70 -1.32 -20.78
C PHE A 180 -0.71 -1.59 -21.34
N HIS A 181 -1.66 -1.98 -20.49
CA HIS A 181 -3.05 -2.20 -20.91
C HIS A 181 -3.90 -0.92 -21.02
N SER A 182 -3.38 0.24 -20.60
CA SER A 182 -4.07 1.54 -20.75
C SER A 182 -3.78 2.25 -22.09
N VAL A 183 -2.85 1.70 -22.89
CA VAL A 183 -2.42 2.25 -24.19
C VAL A 183 -2.93 1.45 -25.38
N ILE A 184 -3.81 0.47 -25.16
CA ILE A 184 -4.48 -0.35 -26.19
C ILE A 184 -5.96 0.02 -26.25
#